data_AF-U4PRA9-F1
#
_entry.id   AF-U4PRA9-F1
#
_cell.length_a   1.000
_cell.length_b   1.000
_cell.length_c   1.000
_cell.angle_alpha   90.00
_cell.angle_beta   90.00
_cell.angle_gamma   90.00
#
_symmetry.space_group_name_H-M   'P 1'
#
loop_
_entity.id
_entity.type
_entity.pdbx_description
1 polymer ?
#
loop_
_entity_poly.entity_id
_entity_poly.type
_entity_poly.pdbx_seq_one_letter_code
_entity_poly.pdbx_strand_id
1 'polypeptide(L)'
;MANFAYLRLYLTIILSFAVQTSGNIGKCVLSSAPPSWLSTNGTGILEYATAGHPTNGTSFCIEGNHDQKTAHVAYHIDLGSEVLAPESVEHSFSENLGSQNGCVNNNTGVVYCFAICLNETLQNMVIESALKSNQPSVVAQDIQKTTQLDWAITVDYNDPNTHLNASVFLVEDAWCSVYVGIRPKLGFDWLYEIQLGKVL
;
A
#
# COMPACT_ATOMS: atom_id res chain seq x y z
N MET A 1 -4.03 -79.16 14.35
CA MET A 1 -5.22 -78.57 14.98
C MET A 1 -4.76 -77.48 15.95
N ALA A 2 -5.04 -76.22 15.62
CA ALA A 2 -5.34 -75.09 16.52
C ALA A 2 -5.03 -73.77 15.79
N ASN A 3 -6.12 -73.12 15.36
CA ASN A 3 -6.22 -71.71 14.97
C ASN A 3 -5.96 -70.85 16.22
N PHE A 4 -5.24 -69.73 16.11
CA PHE A 4 -5.59 -68.50 16.84
C PHE A 4 -5.09 -67.28 16.07
N ALA A 5 -6.03 -66.36 15.90
CA ALA A 5 -5.96 -65.20 15.04
C ALA A 5 -5.76 -63.91 15.86
N TYR A 6 -5.43 -62.83 15.13
CA TYR A 6 -5.45 -61.42 15.54
C TYR A 6 -4.36 -61.02 16.56
N LEU A 7 -3.69 -59.87 16.46
CA LEU A 7 -4.20 -58.52 16.14
C LEU A 7 -2.99 -57.64 15.73
N ARG A 8 -2.97 -57.10 14.51
CA ARG A 8 -1.99 -56.06 14.14
C ARG A 8 -2.52 -54.72 14.59
N LEU A 9 -1.92 -54.16 15.65
CA LEU A 9 -2.20 -52.80 16.10
C LEU A 9 -1.40 -51.82 15.22
N TYR A 10 -2.00 -51.30 14.16
CA TYR A 10 -1.45 -50.14 13.43
C TYR A 10 -1.98 -48.88 14.10
N LEU A 11 -1.12 -48.22 14.88
CA LEU A 11 -1.37 -46.89 15.42
C LEU A 11 -1.10 -45.87 14.32
N THR A 12 -2.14 -45.50 13.56
CA THR A 12 -2.07 -44.40 12.60
C THR A 12 -2.09 -43.09 13.37
N ILE A 13 -0.91 -42.51 13.60
CA ILE A 13 -0.79 -41.12 14.06
C ILE A 13 -1.23 -40.24 12.89
N ILE A 14 -2.46 -39.73 12.96
CA ILE A 14 -2.91 -38.65 12.07
C ILE A 14 -2.26 -37.37 12.60
N LEU A 15 -1.05 -37.06 12.13
CA LEU A 15 -0.56 -35.69 12.18
C LEU A 15 -1.45 -34.89 11.24
N SER A 16 -2.44 -34.19 11.80
CA SER A 16 -3.12 -33.10 11.10
C SER A 16 -2.10 -31.98 10.90
N PHE A 17 -1.35 -32.07 9.81
CA PHE A 17 -0.72 -30.90 9.21
C PHE A 17 -1.87 -29.98 8.82
N ALA A 18 -2.10 -28.95 9.62
CA ALA A 18 -2.79 -27.77 9.15
C ALA A 18 -1.95 -27.29 7.95
N VAL A 19 -2.46 -27.52 6.75
CA VAL A 19 -1.94 -26.88 5.55
C VAL A 19 -2.23 -25.41 5.76
N GLN A 20 -1.25 -24.68 6.31
CA GLN A 20 -1.19 -23.25 6.15
C GLN A 20 -1.10 -23.06 4.64
N THR A 21 -2.23 -22.71 4.03
CA THR A 21 -2.24 -22.24 2.65
C THR A 21 -1.41 -20.98 2.68
N SER A 22 -0.13 -21.11 2.32
CA SER A 22 0.67 -20.00 1.82
C SER A 22 -0.03 -19.55 0.52
N GLY A 23 -1.13 -18.82 0.65
CA GLY A 23 -1.71 -18.05 -0.46
C GLY A 23 -0.56 -17.25 -1.04
N ASN A 24 -0.40 -17.22 -2.36
CA ASN A 24 0.81 -16.75 -3.05
C ASN A 24 1.40 -15.46 -2.44
N ILE A 25 2.27 -15.61 -1.43
CA ILE A 25 2.82 -14.50 -0.66
C ILE A 25 3.89 -13.92 -1.59
N GLY A 26 3.65 -12.75 -2.19
CA GLY A 26 4.62 -12.04 -3.04
C GLY A 26 4.32 -11.90 -4.53
N LYS A 27 3.15 -12.34 -4.99
CA LYS A 27 2.57 -11.88 -6.26
C LYS A 27 1.32 -11.10 -5.90
N CYS A 28 0.88 -10.13 -6.70
CA CYS A 28 -0.33 -9.36 -6.36
C CYS A 28 -1.62 -10.18 -6.60
N VAL A 29 -1.63 -11.41 -6.08
CA VAL A 29 -2.64 -12.44 -6.23
C VAL A 29 -3.44 -12.49 -4.93
N LEU A 30 -4.55 -11.76 -4.92
CA LEU A 30 -5.37 -11.57 -3.72
C LEU A 30 -6.44 -12.67 -3.52
N SER A 31 -6.43 -13.74 -4.30
CA SER A 31 -7.47 -14.78 -4.30
C SER A 31 -7.62 -15.53 -2.96
N SER A 32 -6.65 -15.41 -2.07
CA SER A 32 -6.65 -15.96 -0.70
C SER A 32 -5.86 -15.05 0.26
N ALA A 33 -6.03 -13.74 0.12
CA ALA A 33 -5.30 -12.76 0.90
C ALA A 33 -5.66 -12.84 2.41
N PRO A 34 -4.68 -12.92 3.32
CA PRO A 34 -4.90 -12.76 4.76
C PRO A 34 -5.62 -11.44 5.12
N PRO A 35 -6.29 -11.35 6.29
CA PRO A 35 -7.03 -10.15 6.70
C PRO A 35 -6.21 -8.86 6.77
N SER A 36 -4.89 -8.98 7.00
CA SER A 36 -3.94 -7.86 7.03
C SER A 36 -3.48 -7.38 5.65
N TRP A 37 -3.99 -7.98 4.56
CA TRP A 37 -3.67 -7.51 3.22
C TRP A 37 -4.43 -6.25 2.86
N LEU A 38 -3.65 -5.27 2.42
CA LEU A 38 -4.11 -4.02 1.86
C LEU A 38 -3.80 -4.03 0.37
N SER A 39 -4.68 -3.47 -0.45
CA SER A 39 -4.45 -3.34 -1.88
C SER A 39 -5.00 -2.05 -2.45
N THR A 40 -4.28 -1.48 -3.42
CA THR A 40 -4.74 -0.35 -4.21
C THR A 40 -4.73 -0.73 -5.68
N ASN A 41 -5.85 -0.49 -6.36
CA ASN A 41 -6.00 -0.59 -7.80
C ASN A 41 -6.11 0.81 -8.38
N GLY A 42 -5.15 1.19 -9.22
CA GLY A 42 -5.11 2.49 -9.88
C GLY A 42 -5.26 2.38 -11.39
N THR A 43 -6.03 3.29 -11.96
CA THR A 43 -6.05 3.61 -13.39
C THR A 43 -5.66 5.08 -13.58
N GLY A 44 -5.04 5.44 -14.70
CA GLY A 44 -4.48 6.79 -14.89
C GLY A 44 -3.08 7.00 -14.29
N ILE A 45 -2.42 5.91 -13.87
CA ILE A 45 -1.09 5.92 -13.28
C ILE A 45 -0.05 6.07 -14.40
N LEU A 46 0.60 7.23 -14.46
CA LEU A 46 1.58 7.57 -15.49
C LEU A 46 2.94 6.91 -15.22
N GLU A 47 3.34 6.93 -13.96
CA GLU A 47 4.61 6.37 -13.48
C GLU A 47 4.43 5.99 -12.01
N TYR A 48 5.22 5.04 -11.51
CA TYR A 48 5.26 4.71 -10.10
C TYR A 48 6.68 4.42 -9.66
N ALA A 49 6.96 4.62 -8.38
CA ALA A 49 8.22 4.22 -7.77
C ALA A 49 8.00 3.63 -6.38
N THR A 50 8.97 2.84 -5.94
CA THR A 50 8.94 2.19 -4.63
C THR A 50 10.24 2.42 -3.86
N ALA A 51 10.16 2.35 -2.53
CA ALA A 51 11.31 2.43 -1.62
C ALA A 51 11.02 1.64 -0.33
N GLY A 52 12.04 1.51 0.53
CA GLY A 52 11.90 0.79 1.80
C GLY A 52 12.07 -0.72 1.67
N HIS A 53 11.11 -1.38 1.02
CA HIS A 53 11.05 -2.83 0.88
C HIS A 53 11.09 -3.28 -0.59
N PRO A 54 11.67 -4.45 -0.89
CA PRO A 54 11.71 -4.98 -2.25
C PRO A 54 10.34 -5.53 -2.68
N THR A 55 9.95 -5.24 -3.93
CA THR A 55 8.66 -5.65 -4.52
C THR A 55 8.60 -7.11 -4.98
N ASN A 56 9.74 -7.82 -4.91
CA ASN A 56 9.83 -9.25 -5.19
C ASN A 56 9.77 -10.11 -3.91
N GLY A 57 9.55 -9.46 -2.75
CA GLY A 57 9.37 -10.12 -1.48
C GLY A 57 7.98 -10.74 -1.35
N THR A 58 7.70 -11.28 -0.16
CA THR A 58 6.40 -11.92 0.12
C THR A 58 5.35 -10.90 0.56
N SER A 59 5.76 -9.86 1.29
CA SER A 59 4.84 -8.97 2.01
C SER A 59 4.51 -7.68 1.28
N PHE A 60 5.07 -7.46 0.09
CA PHE A 60 4.87 -6.26 -0.70
C PHE A 60 5.08 -6.57 -2.17
N CYS A 61 4.14 -6.13 -3.01
CA CYS A 61 4.24 -6.28 -4.46
C CYS A 61 3.61 -5.07 -5.17
N ILE A 62 4.09 -4.83 -6.38
CA ILE A 62 3.46 -3.92 -7.33
C ILE A 62 3.49 -4.55 -8.72
N GLU A 63 2.36 -4.56 -9.39
CA GLU A 63 2.19 -4.99 -10.76
C GLU A 63 1.56 -3.84 -11.55
N GLY A 64 2.15 -3.46 -12.68
CA GLY A 64 1.64 -2.34 -13.46
C GLY A 64 1.82 -2.54 -14.95
N ASN A 65 1.06 -1.76 -15.72
CA ASN A 65 1.18 -1.69 -17.17
C ASN A 65 1.19 -0.23 -17.59
N HIS A 66 2.36 0.25 -18.04
CA HIS A 66 2.55 1.63 -18.47
C HIS A 66 1.69 2.01 -19.67
N ASP A 67 1.51 1.09 -20.63
CA ASP A 67 0.69 1.35 -21.82
C ASP A 67 -0.79 1.50 -21.46
N GLN A 68 -1.25 0.78 -20.44
CA GLN A 68 -2.62 0.83 -19.93
C GLN A 68 -2.80 1.86 -18.81
N LYS A 69 -1.72 2.50 -18.35
CA LYS A 69 -1.69 3.40 -17.19
C LYS A 69 -2.33 2.78 -15.95
N THR A 70 -2.00 1.54 -15.66
CA THR A 70 -2.52 0.82 -14.51
C THR A 70 -1.41 0.45 -13.54
N ALA A 71 -1.72 0.49 -12.25
CA ALA A 71 -0.90 -0.06 -11.20
C ALA A 71 -1.79 -0.78 -10.18
N HIS A 72 -1.32 -1.93 -9.72
CA HIS A 72 -1.90 -2.68 -8.63
C HIS A 72 -0.80 -2.90 -7.60
N VAL A 73 -0.98 -2.34 -6.43
CA VAL A 73 -0.08 -2.53 -5.30
C VAL A 73 -0.79 -3.31 -4.22
N ALA A 74 -0.05 -4.19 -3.54
CA ALA A 74 -0.56 -4.88 -2.38
C ALA A 74 0.50 -5.04 -1.29
N TYR A 75 0.04 -4.94 -0.04
CA TYR A 75 0.84 -4.94 1.17
C TYR A 75 0.29 -5.94 2.15
N HIS A 76 1.17 -6.69 2.81
CA HIS A 76 0.83 -7.49 3.97
C HIS A 76 1.23 -6.72 5.23
N ILE A 77 0.27 -5.96 5.78
CA ILE A 77 0.53 -4.99 6.84
C ILE A 77 0.75 -5.68 8.19
N ASP A 78 1.76 -5.24 8.93
CA ASP A 78 1.98 -5.62 10.32
C ASP A 78 1.04 -4.84 11.24
N LEU A 79 -0.11 -5.45 11.52
CA LEU A 79 -1.11 -4.95 12.47
C LEU A 79 -0.83 -5.38 13.93
N GLY A 80 0.32 -6.02 14.20
CA GLY A 80 0.63 -6.60 15.50
C GLY A 80 -0.40 -7.65 15.93
N SER A 81 -1.04 -7.44 17.09
CA SER A 81 -2.07 -8.33 17.63
C SER A 81 -3.50 -7.95 17.25
N GLU A 82 -3.68 -6.90 16.45
CA GLU A 82 -5.01 -6.42 16.06
C GLU A 82 -5.58 -7.25 14.91
N VAL A 83 -6.84 -7.66 15.03
CA VAL A 83 -7.59 -8.29 13.93
C VAL A 83 -8.56 -7.26 13.39
N LEU A 84 -8.07 -6.45 12.46
CA LEU A 84 -8.87 -5.47 11.74
C LEU A 84 -9.13 -5.96 10.32
N ALA A 85 -10.29 -5.62 9.79
CA ALA A 85 -10.56 -5.73 8.36
C ALA A 85 -10.28 -4.35 7.73
N PRO A 86 -9.65 -4.28 6.55
CA PRO A 86 -9.40 -3.01 5.91
C PRO A 86 -10.72 -2.42 5.38
N GLU A 87 -10.84 -1.09 5.44
CA GLU A 87 -11.97 -0.36 4.88
C GLU A 87 -11.69 -0.07 3.40
N SER A 88 -12.72 -0.08 2.54
CA SER A 88 -12.56 0.31 1.14
C SER A 88 -12.79 1.81 0.98
N VAL A 89 -11.86 2.48 0.31
CA VAL A 89 -11.92 3.89 -0.02
C VAL A 89 -11.70 4.07 -1.51
N GLU A 90 -12.62 4.82 -2.13
CA GLU A 90 -12.48 5.24 -3.52
C GLU A 90 -12.00 6.69 -3.56
N HIS A 91 -10.83 6.91 -4.17
CA HIS A 91 -10.39 8.25 -4.55
C HIS A 91 -10.84 8.46 -6.00
N SER A 92 -11.95 9.18 -6.15
CA SER A 92 -12.50 9.55 -7.46
C SER A 92 -12.32 11.05 -7.67
N PHE A 93 -11.58 11.41 -8.71
CA PHE A 93 -11.31 12.80 -9.04
C PHE A 93 -12.54 13.50 -9.65
N SER A 94 -12.80 14.72 -9.19
CA SER A 94 -13.77 15.66 -9.78
C SER A 94 -13.06 16.99 -10.04
N GLU A 95 -13.36 17.64 -11.17
CA GLU A 95 -12.66 18.85 -11.69
C GLU A 95 -12.60 20.06 -10.73
N ASN A 96 -13.27 20.02 -9.57
CA ASN A 96 -13.31 21.10 -8.57
C ASN A 96 -12.22 20.97 -7.49
N LEU A 97 -10.96 20.95 -7.92
CA LEU A 97 -9.76 20.76 -7.10
C LEU A 97 -9.48 21.84 -6.03
N GLY A 98 -9.98 23.06 -6.20
CA GLY A 98 -9.48 24.24 -5.46
C GLY A 98 -9.94 24.40 -4.00
N SER A 99 -10.80 23.52 -3.46
CA SER A 99 -11.43 23.72 -2.14
C SER A 99 -11.20 22.62 -1.11
N GLN A 100 -10.43 21.57 -1.43
CA GLN A 100 -10.19 20.44 -0.53
C GLN A 100 -8.72 20.38 -0.09
N ASN A 101 -8.34 21.20 0.89
CA ASN A 101 -7.12 20.96 1.65
C ASN A 101 -7.50 20.40 3.03
N GLY A 102 -7.38 19.08 3.20
CA GLY A 102 -7.57 18.39 4.47
C GLY A 102 -6.26 18.04 5.18
N CYS A 103 -5.11 18.51 4.68
CA CYS A 103 -3.82 18.14 5.23
C CYS A 103 -3.30 19.15 6.24
N VAL A 104 -2.47 18.67 7.17
CA VAL A 104 -1.85 19.50 8.22
C VAL A 104 -0.88 20.55 7.68
N ASN A 105 -0.40 20.36 6.45
CA ASN A 105 0.56 21.24 5.81
C ASN A 105 -0.15 22.41 5.09
N ASN A 106 0.24 23.64 5.44
CA ASN A 106 -0.31 24.88 4.89
C ASN A 106 0.57 25.50 3.78
N ASN A 107 1.48 24.73 3.17
CA ASN A 107 2.30 25.21 2.08
C ASN A 107 1.42 25.58 0.87
N THR A 108 1.60 26.79 0.34
CA THR A 108 0.78 27.31 -0.75
C THR A 108 1.01 26.60 -2.10
N GLY A 109 2.07 25.80 -2.20
CA GLY A 109 2.29 24.89 -3.33
C GLY A 109 1.39 23.65 -3.30
N VAL A 110 0.79 23.32 -2.16
CA VAL A 110 -0.20 22.24 -2.06
C VAL A 110 -1.56 22.80 -2.42
N VAL A 111 -2.13 22.30 -3.53
CA VAL A 111 -3.40 22.80 -4.08
C VAL A 111 -4.56 21.84 -3.85
N TYR A 112 -4.24 20.59 -3.54
CA TYR A 112 -5.20 19.55 -3.20
C TYR A 112 -4.53 18.59 -2.23
N CYS A 113 -5.25 18.17 -1.18
CA CYS A 113 -4.70 17.18 -0.27
C CYS A 113 -5.79 16.42 0.46
N PHE A 114 -5.77 15.09 0.32
CA PHE A 114 -6.65 14.15 0.98
C PHE A 114 -5.78 13.06 1.61
N ALA A 115 -5.71 13.04 2.93
CA ALA A 115 -4.87 12.11 3.66
C ALA A 115 -5.70 11.11 4.47
N ILE A 116 -5.27 9.86 4.40
CA ILE A 116 -5.65 8.77 5.30
C ILE A 116 -4.38 8.39 6.06
N CYS A 117 -4.00 9.27 6.97
CA CYS A 117 -2.78 9.16 7.75
C CYS A 117 -3.04 9.77 9.12
N LEU A 118 -3.11 8.95 10.17
CA LEU A 118 -3.42 9.42 11.52
C LEU A 118 -2.22 10.14 12.17
N ASN A 119 -1.01 9.79 11.77
CA ASN A 119 0.20 10.42 12.26
C ASN A 119 0.48 11.71 11.47
N GLU A 120 0.08 12.85 12.04
CA GLU A 120 0.26 14.17 11.42
C GLU A 120 1.73 14.52 11.13
N THR A 121 2.67 14.03 11.96
CA THR A 121 4.10 14.25 11.74
C THR A 121 4.57 13.50 10.50
N LEU A 122 4.17 12.24 10.36
CA LEU A 122 4.46 11.43 9.18
C LEU A 122 3.81 12.02 7.92
N GLN A 123 2.53 12.40 8.00
CA GLN A 123 1.82 13.07 6.92
C GLN A 123 2.58 14.31 6.44
N ASN A 124 3.03 15.17 7.37
CA ASN A 124 3.78 16.36 7.02
C ASN A 124 5.12 16.04 6.35
N MET A 125 5.87 15.04 6.84
CA MET A 125 7.11 14.59 6.22
C MET A 125 6.89 14.10 4.79
N VAL A 126 5.82 13.32 4.55
CA VAL A 126 5.45 12.82 3.21
C VAL A 126 5.13 13.97 2.26
N ILE A 127 4.35 14.95 2.69
CA ILE A 127 4.00 16.13 1.86
C ILE A 127 5.23 16.97 1.54
N GLU A 128 6.13 17.20 2.50
CA GLU A 128 7.38 17.92 2.28
C GLU A 128 8.31 17.21 1.30
N SER A 129 8.31 15.88 1.27
CA SER A 129 9.00 15.11 0.23
C SER A 129 8.38 15.29 -1.16
N ALA A 130 7.04 15.25 -1.25
CA ALA A 130 6.30 15.43 -2.51
C ALA A 130 6.49 16.84 -3.12
N LEU A 131 6.70 17.86 -2.28
CA LEU A 131 6.95 19.24 -2.72
C LEU A 131 8.31 19.42 -3.42
N LYS A 132 9.27 18.52 -3.22
CA LYS A 132 10.66 18.68 -3.69
C LYS A 132 10.87 18.29 -5.15
N SER A 133 10.05 17.38 -5.68
CA SER A 133 10.31 16.77 -6.98
C SER A 133 9.02 16.31 -7.66
N ASN A 134 9.03 16.37 -9.00
CA ASN A 134 7.99 15.75 -9.82
C ASN A 134 8.34 14.31 -10.25
N GLN A 135 9.46 13.76 -9.80
CA GLN A 135 9.88 12.39 -10.10
C GLN A 135 9.52 11.44 -8.94
N PRO A 136 8.67 10.42 -9.15
CA PRO A 136 8.25 9.48 -8.11
C PRO A 136 9.40 8.82 -7.37
N SER A 137 10.45 8.44 -8.10
CA SER A 137 11.63 7.77 -7.54
C SER A 137 12.39 8.65 -6.56
N VAL A 138 12.51 9.94 -6.84
CA VAL A 138 13.15 10.91 -5.95
C VAL A 138 12.29 11.13 -4.71
N VAL A 139 10.97 11.23 -4.86
CA VAL A 139 10.03 11.39 -3.74
C VAL A 139 10.08 10.16 -2.83
N ALA A 140 9.98 8.94 -3.37
CA ALA A 140 10.02 7.71 -2.58
C ALA A 140 11.33 7.56 -1.79
N GLN A 141 12.48 7.86 -2.41
CA GLN A 141 13.78 7.82 -1.76
C GLN A 141 13.93 8.90 -0.68
N ASP A 142 13.43 10.12 -0.92
CA ASP A 142 13.45 11.19 0.07
C ASP A 142 12.59 10.82 1.28
N ILE A 143 11.38 10.27 1.08
CA ILE A 143 10.51 9.78 2.17
C ILE A 143 11.22 8.70 3.00
N GLN A 144 11.82 7.71 2.35
CA GLN A 144 12.56 6.66 3.06
C GLN A 144 13.67 7.25 3.93
N LYS A 145 14.40 8.23 3.39
CA LYS A 145 15.53 8.87 4.07
C LYS A 145 15.10 9.80 5.21
N THR A 146 14.01 10.55 5.04
CA THR A 146 13.54 11.55 6.02
C THR A 146 12.79 10.91 7.17
N THR A 147 11.93 9.93 6.88
CA THR A 147 11.13 9.23 7.90
C THR A 147 11.95 8.23 8.69
N GLN A 148 13.00 7.65 8.07
CA GLN A 148 13.81 6.56 8.63
C GLN A 148 12.99 5.33 9.04
N LEU A 149 11.80 5.17 8.49
CA LEU A 149 10.93 4.03 8.72
C LEU A 149 11.36 2.85 7.85
N ASP A 150 11.32 1.65 8.43
CA ASP A 150 11.46 0.40 7.70
C ASP A 150 10.11 -0.07 7.13
N TRP A 151 9.48 0.81 6.32
CA TRP A 151 8.14 0.60 5.76
C TRP A 151 8.25 0.48 4.24
N ALA A 152 7.34 -0.27 3.62
CA ALA A 152 7.17 -0.26 2.17
C ALA A 152 6.55 1.07 1.73
N ILE A 153 7.11 1.70 0.70
CA ILE A 153 6.68 2.99 0.19
C ILE A 153 6.30 2.84 -1.28
N THR A 154 5.14 3.33 -1.69
CA THR A 154 4.81 3.61 -3.10
C THR A 154 4.49 5.06 -3.33
N VAL A 155 4.93 5.56 -4.48
CA VAL A 155 4.57 6.88 -5.01
C VAL A 155 4.05 6.67 -6.42
N ASP A 156 2.75 6.86 -6.61
CA ASP A 156 2.08 6.75 -7.91
C ASP A 156 1.86 8.16 -8.47
N TYR A 157 2.43 8.41 -9.65
CA TYR A 157 2.26 9.66 -10.40
C TYR A 157 1.01 9.59 -11.25
N ASN A 158 0.07 10.49 -10.96
CA ASN A 158 -1.30 10.39 -11.39
C ASN A 158 -1.62 11.44 -12.46
N ASP A 159 -2.38 11.05 -13.48
CA ASP A 159 -3.05 12.04 -14.32
C ASP A 159 -4.36 12.54 -13.66
N PRO A 160 -4.92 13.68 -14.07
CA PRO A 160 -6.14 14.21 -13.46
C PRO A 160 -7.36 13.28 -13.53
N ASN A 161 -7.38 12.29 -14.42
CA ASN A 161 -8.50 11.33 -14.52
C ASN A 161 -8.19 10.03 -13.76
N THR A 162 -7.22 10.07 -12.85
CA THR A 162 -6.86 8.89 -12.06
C THR A 162 -8.01 8.47 -11.16
N HIS A 163 -8.26 7.16 -11.13
CA HIS A 163 -9.18 6.54 -10.20
C HIS A 163 -8.41 5.53 -9.36
N LEU A 164 -8.49 5.66 -8.04
CA LEU A 164 -7.87 4.73 -7.11
C LEU A 164 -8.97 4.05 -6.29
N ASN A 165 -8.95 2.73 -6.29
CA ASN A 165 -9.72 1.91 -5.36
C ASN A 165 -8.75 1.27 -4.39
N ALA A 166 -8.63 1.86 -3.21
CA ALA A 166 -7.74 1.42 -2.15
C ALA A 166 -8.53 0.71 -1.07
N SER A 167 -7.93 -0.30 -0.45
CA SER A 167 -8.28 -0.68 0.91
C SER A 167 -7.33 0.03 1.88
N VAL A 168 -7.79 0.34 3.08
CA VAL A 168 -7.02 1.13 4.07
C VAL A 168 -7.17 0.54 5.47
N PHE A 169 -6.13 0.69 6.28
CA PHE A 169 -6.21 0.53 7.73
C PHE A 169 -6.09 1.91 8.38
N LEU A 170 -6.98 2.21 9.32
CA LEU A 170 -6.90 3.43 10.14
C LEU A 170 -6.08 3.15 11.41
N VAL A 171 -4.81 2.82 11.22
CA VAL A 171 -3.87 2.47 12.29
C VAL A 171 -2.63 3.34 12.17
N GLU A 172 -2.41 4.19 13.18
CA GLU A 172 -1.38 5.24 13.16
C GLU A 172 0.04 4.71 12.90
N ASP A 173 0.37 3.56 13.48
CA ASP A 173 1.71 2.95 13.42
C ASP A 173 1.83 1.79 12.41
N ALA A 174 0.89 1.68 11.45
CA ALA A 174 0.93 0.61 10.46
C ALA A 174 0.69 1.08 9.01
N TRP A 175 -0.08 2.15 8.80
CA TRP A 175 -0.46 2.60 7.47
C TRP A 175 -0.64 4.11 7.38
N CYS A 176 -0.22 4.70 6.26
CA CYS A 176 -0.40 6.11 5.93
C CYS A 176 -0.55 6.26 4.41
N SER A 177 -1.62 6.90 3.96
CA SER A 177 -1.82 7.29 2.56
C SER A 177 -2.06 8.80 2.47
N VAL A 178 -1.43 9.43 1.49
CA VAL A 178 -1.60 10.86 1.18
C VAL A 178 -1.76 11.00 -0.32
N TYR A 179 -2.97 11.37 -0.74
CA TYR A 179 -3.21 11.88 -2.08
C TYR A 179 -2.95 13.38 -2.09
N VAL A 180 -2.02 13.86 -2.90
CA VAL A 180 -1.59 15.26 -2.91
C VAL A 180 -1.40 15.81 -4.31
N GLY A 181 -1.91 17.02 -4.53
CA GLY A 181 -1.67 17.81 -5.72
C GLY A 181 -0.75 18.98 -5.42
N ILE A 182 0.33 19.10 -6.22
CA ILE A 182 1.35 20.13 -6.06
C ILE A 182 1.32 21.04 -7.29
N ARG A 183 1.24 22.35 -7.02
CA ARG A 183 1.45 23.41 -8.00
C ARG A 183 2.88 23.92 -7.91
N PRO A 184 3.75 23.58 -8.87
CA PRO A 184 5.11 24.10 -8.87
C PRO A 184 5.14 25.59 -9.23
N LYS A 185 6.27 26.24 -8.94
CA LYS A 185 6.50 27.62 -9.36
C LYS A 185 6.56 27.78 -10.90
N LEU A 186 7.00 26.74 -11.59
CA LEU A 186 7.11 26.66 -13.05
C LEU A 186 6.73 25.25 -13.50
N GLY A 187 5.89 25.14 -14.53
CA GLY A 187 5.44 23.87 -15.09
C GLY A 187 3.96 23.61 -14.85
N PHE A 188 3.57 22.34 -14.96
CA PHE A 188 2.21 21.87 -14.75
C PHE A 188 2.06 21.30 -13.34
N ASP A 189 0.85 21.41 -12.79
CA ASP A 189 0.49 20.76 -11.53
C ASP A 189 0.72 19.24 -11.66
N TRP A 190 1.25 18.61 -10.62
CA TRP A 190 1.42 17.17 -10.55
C TRP A 190 0.61 16.57 -9.39
N LEU A 191 0.15 15.34 -9.58
CA LEU A 191 -0.67 14.61 -8.63
C LEU A 191 0.06 13.33 -8.20
N TYR A 192 0.05 13.06 -6.89
CA TYR A 192 0.56 11.83 -6.33
C TYR A 192 -0.48 11.15 -5.47
N GLU A 193 -0.48 9.81 -5.53
CA GLU A 193 -0.88 8.98 -4.40
C GLU A 193 0.39 8.44 -3.76
N ILE A 194 0.54 8.67 -2.46
CA ILE A 194 1.71 8.22 -1.71
C ILE A 194 1.24 7.32 -0.59
N GLN A 195 1.73 6.08 -0.58
CA GLN A 195 1.32 5.08 0.40
C GLN A 195 2.54 4.52 1.13
N LEU A 196 2.42 4.43 2.46
CA LEU A 196 3.44 3.90 3.34
C LEU A 196 2.78 2.81 4.20
N GLY A 197 3.34 1.61 4.16
CA GLY A 197 2.87 0.48 4.95
C GLY A 197 3.98 -0.22 5.70
N LYS A 198 3.78 -0.43 7.00
CA LYS A 198 4.63 -1.32 7.79
C LYS A 198 4.32 -2.76 7.38
N VAL A 199 5.24 -3.44 6.71
CA VAL A 199 5.02 -4.80 6.19
C VAL A 199 5.68 -5.86 7.07
N LEU A 200 5.16 -7.10 7.02
CA LEU A 200 5.64 -8.27 7.78
C LEU A 200 6.93 -8.92 7.23
#